data_AF-A0AAP7GUA3-F1
#
_entry.id   AF-A0AAP7GUA3-F1
#
_cell.length_a   1.000
_cell.length_b   1.000
_cell.length_c   1.000
_cell.angle_alpha   90.00
_cell.angle_beta   90.00
_cell.angle_gamma   90.00
#
_symmetry.space_group_name_H-M   'P 1'
#
loop_
_entity.id
_entity.type
_entity.pdbx_description
1 polymer ?
#
loop_
_entity_poly.entity_id
_entity_poly.type
_entity_poly.pdbx_seq_one_letter_code
_entity_poly.pdbx_strand_id
1 'polypeptide(L)'
;MANQNQNQGNSNRGFASMDEDKQRDIAAKGGRAAHESGNAHELSPEEAREAGRKGGESVSQDRQHMADIGREGGQASRGGGNRGDGQQQQQQQRGGNNRGGQQR
;
A
#
# COMPACT_ATOMS: atom_id res chain seq x y z
N MET A 1 -13.71 -52.81 -37.07
CA MET A 1 -14.39 -51.50 -36.99
C MET A 1 -13.52 -50.56 -36.16
N ALA A 2 -12.86 -49.60 -36.81
CA ALA A 2 -11.99 -48.64 -36.14
C ALA A 2 -12.85 -47.50 -35.54
N ASN A 3 -12.83 -47.36 -34.22
CA ASN A 3 -13.51 -46.27 -33.51
C ASN A 3 -12.58 -45.05 -33.46
N GLN A 4 -12.51 -44.32 -34.57
CA GLN A 4 -11.91 -42.99 -34.62
C GLN A 4 -12.98 -41.97 -34.24
N ASN A 5 -12.94 -41.45 -33.00
CA ASN A 5 -13.28 -40.05 -32.76
C ASN A 5 -12.71 -39.56 -31.43
N GLN A 6 -11.38 -39.46 -31.37
CA GLN A 6 -10.70 -38.58 -30.43
C GLN A 6 -10.91 -37.13 -30.89
N ASN A 7 -12.13 -36.61 -30.74
CA ASN A 7 -12.35 -35.17 -30.86
C ASN A 7 -11.93 -34.53 -29.54
N GLN A 8 -10.63 -34.24 -29.45
CA GLN A 8 -10.03 -33.34 -28.48
C GLN A 8 -10.52 -31.91 -28.74
N GLY A 9 -11.82 -31.68 -28.56
CA GLY A 9 -12.35 -30.35 -28.39
C GLY A 9 -12.26 -30.02 -26.92
N ASN A 10 -11.37 -29.08 -26.56
CA ASN A 10 -11.57 -28.22 -25.41
C ASN A 10 -13.08 -27.91 -25.35
N SER A 11 -13.79 -28.57 -24.43
CA SER A 11 -15.16 -28.19 -24.20
C SER A 11 -15.08 -26.89 -23.44
N ASN A 12 -15.60 -25.80 -24.01
CA ASN A 12 -15.79 -24.48 -23.39
C ASN A 12 -16.62 -24.59 -22.09
N ARG A 13 -16.13 -25.34 -21.12
CA ARG A 13 -16.77 -25.77 -19.89
C ARG A 13 -15.73 -25.58 -18.80
N GLY A 14 -16.15 -24.90 -17.75
CA GLY A 14 -15.28 -24.55 -16.64
C GLY A 14 -15.18 -23.04 -16.48
N PHE A 15 -14.72 -22.65 -15.29
CA PHE A 15 -14.70 -21.25 -14.85
C PHE A 15 -13.84 -20.35 -15.74
N ALA A 16 -12.73 -20.90 -16.27
CA ALA A 16 -11.80 -20.18 -17.14
C ALA A 16 -12.29 -20.05 -18.60
N SER A 17 -13.31 -20.80 -19.00
CA SER A 17 -13.90 -20.72 -20.35
C SER A 17 -15.15 -19.84 -20.41
N MET A 18 -15.53 -19.19 -19.30
CA MET A 18 -16.65 -18.24 -19.23
C MET A 18 -16.21 -16.83 -19.64
N ASP A 19 -17.18 -15.96 -19.95
CA ASP A 19 -16.93 -14.53 -20.16
C ASP A 19 -16.35 -13.89 -18.88
N GLU A 20 -15.43 -12.94 -19.05
CA GLU A 20 -14.67 -12.30 -17.97
C GLU A 20 -15.59 -11.61 -16.94
N ASP A 21 -16.64 -10.93 -17.41
CA ASP A 21 -17.63 -10.29 -16.55
C ASP A 21 -18.34 -11.30 -15.65
N LYS A 22 -18.73 -12.45 -16.22
CA LYS A 22 -19.38 -13.53 -15.47
C LYS A 22 -18.41 -14.17 -14.48
N GLN A 23 -17.15 -14.34 -14.86
CA GLN A 23 -16.10 -14.85 -13.98
C GLN A 23 -15.90 -13.93 -12.78
N ARG A 24 -15.82 -12.62 -13.02
CA ARG A 24 -15.67 -11.59 -11.99
C ARG A 24 -16.87 -11.56 -11.04
N ASP A 25 -18.08 -11.65 -11.57
CA ASP A 25 -19.30 -11.69 -10.76
C ASP A 25 -19.36 -12.91 -9.85
N ILE A 26 -19.01 -14.09 -10.37
CA ILE A 26 -18.97 -15.33 -9.59
C ILE A 26 -17.86 -15.26 -8.53
N ALA A 27 -16.67 -14.77 -8.88
CA ALA A 27 -15.59 -14.57 -7.93
C ALA A 27 -15.97 -13.60 -6.81
N ALA A 28 -16.62 -12.47 -7.16
CA ALA A 28 -17.10 -11.49 -6.19
C ALA A 28 -18.20 -12.06 -5.29
N LYS A 29 -19.13 -12.86 -5.83
CA LYS A 29 -20.14 -13.59 -5.04
C LYS A 29 -19.49 -14.62 -4.12
N GLY A 30 -18.52 -15.38 -4.59
CA GLY A 30 -17.78 -16.36 -3.79
C GLY A 30 -17.03 -15.72 -2.63
N GLY A 31 -16.34 -14.60 -2.87
CA GLY A 31 -15.65 -13.85 -1.83
C GLY A 31 -16.60 -13.30 -0.75
N ARG A 32 -17.73 -12.72 -1.16
CA ARG A 32 -18.76 -12.26 -0.21
C ARG A 32 -19.37 -13.40 0.59
N ALA A 33 -19.73 -14.50 -0.07
CA ALA A 33 -20.30 -15.67 0.58
C ALA A 33 -19.31 -16.33 1.56
N ALA A 34 -18.01 -16.39 1.25
CA ALA A 34 -16.99 -16.89 2.17
C ALA A 34 -16.87 -16.03 3.43
N HIS A 35 -17.02 -14.70 3.27
CA HIS A 35 -17.02 -13.75 4.38
C HIS A 35 -18.29 -13.83 5.22
N GLU A 36 -19.45 -13.98 4.59
CA GLU A 36 -20.75 -14.11 5.25
C GLU A 36 -20.92 -15.45 5.98
N SER A 37 -20.37 -16.53 5.43
CA SER A 37 -20.42 -17.88 6.01
C SER A 37 -19.39 -18.11 7.13
N GLY A 38 -18.55 -17.12 7.47
CA GLY A 38 -17.53 -17.23 8.52
C GLY A 38 -16.39 -18.22 8.21
N ASN A 39 -16.31 -18.69 6.95
CA ASN A 39 -15.23 -19.57 6.50
C ASN A 39 -13.96 -18.77 6.12
N ALA A 40 -14.12 -17.49 5.83
CA ALA A 40 -13.00 -16.55 5.72
C ALA A 40 -12.60 -16.04 7.11
N HIS A 41 -11.31 -15.71 7.27
CA HIS A 41 -10.83 -15.01 8.46
C HIS A 41 -11.51 -13.64 8.55
N GLU A 42 -12.18 -13.36 9.67
CA GLU A 42 -12.79 -12.05 9.88
C GLU A 42 -11.65 -11.04 10.01
N LEU A 43 -11.52 -10.14 9.02
CA LEU A 43 -10.61 -9.00 9.08
C LEU A 43 -11.10 -8.02 10.15
N SER A 44 -10.91 -8.39 11.42
CA SER A 44 -11.15 -7.52 12.56
C SER A 44 -10.26 -6.28 12.42
N PRO A 45 -10.74 -5.08 12.78
CA PRO A 45 -9.90 -3.90 12.86
C PRO A 45 -8.65 -4.11 13.71
N GLU A 46 -8.73 -4.93 14.76
CA GLU A 46 -7.60 -5.29 15.61
C GLU A 46 -6.56 -6.13 14.85
N GLU A 47 -7.01 -7.12 14.09
CA GLU A 47 -6.10 -7.97 13.31
C GLU A 47 -5.45 -7.20 12.14
N ALA A 48 -6.21 -6.35 11.45
CA ALA A 48 -5.67 -5.49 10.42
C ALA A 48 -4.58 -4.54 10.97
N ARG A 49 -4.79 -4.01 12.18
CA ARG A 49 -3.78 -3.21 12.89
C ARG A 49 -2.56 -4.04 13.26
N GLU A 50 -2.73 -5.25 13.76
CA GLU A 50 -1.62 -6.13 14.13
C GLU A 50 -0.80 -6.56 12.91
N ALA A 51 -1.47 -6.95 11.82
CA ALA A 51 -0.83 -7.26 10.55
C ALA A 51 -0.08 -6.05 9.97
N GLY A 52 -0.70 -4.87 10.02
CA GLY A 52 -0.07 -3.60 9.62
C GLY A 52 1.15 -3.26 10.48
N ARG A 53 1.06 -3.44 11.80
CA ARG A 53 2.19 -3.25 12.73
C ARG A 53 3.33 -4.21 12.42
N LYS A 54 3.05 -5.51 12.29
CA LYS A 54 4.05 -6.53 11.99
C LYS A 54 4.71 -6.32 10.63
N GLY A 55 3.92 -5.93 9.63
CA GLY A 55 4.42 -5.53 8.32
C GLY A 55 5.35 -4.32 8.42
N GLY A 56 4.92 -3.28 9.13
CA GLY A 56 5.70 -2.08 9.42
C GLY A 56 7.02 -2.36 10.14
N GLU A 57 7.00 -3.21 11.18
CA GLU A 57 8.19 -3.65 11.92
C GLU A 57 9.16 -4.42 11.03
N SER A 58 8.65 -5.25 10.11
CA SER A 58 9.47 -6.02 9.17
C SER A 58 10.16 -5.11 8.16
N VAL A 59 9.44 -4.13 7.61
CA VAL A 59 10.01 -3.22 6.60
C VAL A 59 10.92 -2.15 7.21
N SER A 60 10.67 -1.72 8.45
CA SER A 60 11.40 -0.60 9.09
C SER A 60 12.80 -0.95 9.61
N GLN A 61 13.26 -2.18 9.43
CA GLN A 61 14.59 -2.62 9.85
C GLN A 61 15.71 -1.82 9.17
N ASP A 62 15.51 -1.40 7.91
CA ASP A 62 16.45 -0.53 7.20
C ASP A 62 15.99 0.94 7.25
N ARG A 63 16.57 1.68 8.20
CA ARG A 63 16.29 3.10 8.38
C ARG A 63 16.76 3.96 7.20
N GLN A 64 17.86 3.60 6.55
CA GLN A 64 18.40 4.39 5.43
C GLN A 64 17.46 4.26 4.23
N HIS A 65 17.08 3.03 3.89
CA HIS A 65 16.11 2.75 2.84
C HIS A 65 14.76 3.44 3.10
N MET A 66 14.25 3.40 4.34
CA MET A 66 13.01 4.09 4.71
C MET A 66 13.09 5.61 4.58
N ALA A 67 14.23 6.20 4.91
CA ALA A 67 14.45 7.62 4.75
C ALA A 67 14.45 8.03 3.27
N ASP A 68 15.00 7.20 2.39
CA ASP A 68 15.03 7.44 0.95
C ASP A 68 13.63 7.33 0.33
N ILE A 69 12.86 6.28 0.67
CA ILE A 69 11.45 6.14 0.24
C ILE A 69 10.63 7.34 0.74
N GLY A 70 10.77 7.72 2.01
CA GLY A 70 10.04 8.87 2.57
C GLY A 70 10.40 10.19 1.90
N ARG A 71 11.67 10.38 1.53
CA ARG A 71 12.14 11.55 0.78
C ARG A 71 11.54 11.58 -0.62
N GLU A 72 11.55 10.45 -1.33
CA GLU A 72 10.99 10.32 -2.68
C GLU A 72 9.48 10.56 -2.68
N GLY A 73 8.73 9.92 -1.78
CA GLY A 73 7.29 10.13 -1.63
C GLY A 73 6.94 11.58 -1.25
N GLY A 74 7.77 12.20 -0.40
CA GLY A 74 7.64 13.62 -0.04
C GLY A 74 7.95 14.57 -1.20
N GLN A 75 8.86 14.21 -2.10
CA GLN A 75 9.17 14.98 -3.31
C GLN A 75 8.07 14.84 -4.36
N ALA A 76 7.55 13.63 -4.58
CA ALA A 76 6.44 13.37 -5.48
C ALA A 76 5.14 14.09 -5.06
N SER A 77 4.89 14.15 -3.75
CA SER A 77 3.69 14.81 -3.19
C SER A 77 3.74 16.34 -3.24
N ARG A 78 4.94 16.93 -3.39
CA ARG A 78 5.12 18.40 -3.49
C ARG A 78 4.75 18.97 -4.86
N GLY A 79 4.54 18.13 -5.88
CA GLY A 79 4.15 18.57 -7.23
C GLY A 79 2.63 18.73 -7.45
N GLY A 80 1.78 18.24 -6.54
CA GLY A 80 0.33 18.18 -6.73
C GLY A 80 -0.51 19.12 -5.86
N GLY A 81 0.12 19.92 -5.00
CA GLY A 81 -0.59 20.74 -4.01
C GLY A 81 -0.40 22.22 -4.26
N ASN A 82 -1.43 22.87 -4.78
CA ASN A 82 -1.60 24.32 -4.76
C ASN A 82 -1.68 24.80 -3.28
N ARG A 83 -0.54 24.96 -2.62
CA ARG A 83 -0.34 25.66 -1.34
C ARG A 83 0.97 26.43 -1.51
N GLY A 84 0.92 27.71 -1.83
CA GLY A 84 0.57 28.71 -0.84
C GLY A 84 1.88 29.17 -0.21
N ASP A 85 2.45 30.18 -0.85
CA ASP A 85 3.54 31.04 -0.41
C ASP A 85 3.60 31.18 1.12
N GLY A 86 4.69 30.72 1.73
CA GLY A 86 4.79 30.59 3.19
C GLY A 86 6.22 30.44 3.68
N GLN A 87 7.09 31.35 3.23
CA GLN A 87 8.29 31.81 3.93
C GLN A 87 9.34 30.74 4.31
N GLN A 88 10.20 30.43 3.35
CA GLN A 88 11.61 30.19 3.63
C GLN A 88 12.38 31.50 3.42
N GLN A 89 12.75 32.18 4.50
CA GLN A 89 13.82 33.18 4.51
C GLN A 89 14.20 33.51 5.97
N GLN A 90 15.27 32.91 6.49
CA GLN A 90 16.49 33.68 6.81
C GLN A 90 17.62 32.79 7.30
N GLN A 91 18.75 33.02 6.65
CA GLN A 91 20.08 32.48 6.93
C GLN A 91 20.59 32.97 8.29
N GLN A 92 21.27 32.06 8.99
CA GLN A 92 22.58 32.26 9.61
C GLN A 92 22.95 33.70 9.98
N GLN A 93 23.02 33.96 11.29
CA GLN A 93 23.97 34.90 11.87
C GLN A 93 24.23 34.55 13.34
N ARG A 94 25.48 34.15 13.60
CA ARG A 94 26.24 34.35 14.84
C ARG A 94 25.55 33.95 16.15
N GLY A 95 25.94 32.88 16.83
CA GLY A 95 27.34 32.64 17.20
C GLY A 95 27.83 33.72 18.16
N GLY A 96 27.49 33.57 19.45
CA GLY A 96 28.24 34.10 20.60
C GLY A 96 28.11 35.60 20.91
N ASN A 97 27.55 35.92 22.08
CA ASN A 97 28.14 36.90 23.02
C ASN A 97 27.35 36.92 24.35
N ASN A 98 27.58 35.91 25.20
CA ASN A 98 27.46 36.08 26.65
C ASN A 98 28.87 36.21 27.22
N ARG A 99 29.42 37.42 27.16
CA ARG A 99 30.61 37.82 27.93
C ARG A 99 30.28 39.09 28.69
N GLY A 100 30.70 39.08 29.94
CA GLY A 100 30.31 40.01 30.98
C GLY A 100 30.79 41.45 30.79
N GLY A 101 30.26 42.29 31.67
CA GLY A 101 30.64 43.68 31.93
C GLY A 101 29.59 44.27 32.87
N GLN A 102 29.64 44.00 34.18
CA GLN A 102 30.26 44.84 35.21
C GLN A 102 29.82 46.32 35.22
N GLN A 103 29.22 46.70 36.37
CA GLN A 103 29.41 47.96 37.13
C GLN A 103 28.94 49.25 36.42
N ARG A 104 28.14 50.15 37.01
CA ARG A 104 27.92 50.56 38.41
C ARG A 104 26.48 51.03 38.58
#